data_AF-A0A7K4TU21-F1
#
_entry.id   AF-A0A7K4TU21-F1
#
_cell.length_a   1.000
_cell.length_b   1.000
_cell.length_c   1.000
_cell.angle_alpha   90.00
_cell.angle_beta   90.00
_cell.angle_gamma   90.00
#
_symmetry.space_group_name_H-M   'P 1'
#
loop_
_entity.id
_entity.type
_entity.pdbx_description
1 polymer ?
#
loop_
_entity_poly.entity_id
_entity_poly.type
_entity_poly.pdbx_seq_one_letter_code
_entity_poly.pdbx_strand_id
1 'polypeptide(L)'
;INELIQKRQLLEAFASIKLMEDETISERDSEKYSDNPQEFIRKSKDVDLLYNSMTNAIQSIVEETLEDPTLQHTMLTAMVTLIAREEAAHPNTDSAAHPGSDLLGRPRKWREQWREAVNKSARKRVLKAPMPSREDAISWLGLHLHFLQEHLRKDLLKIKSSVKKCYPEEYQVCDTYVEAFHNAVASHLQELSQGPLDFQEVYTLLDWVANTYHSEHFLGHPELKPDVKTENLSLLLTPANWDKLKNDYIDSAKGNIKSYFGNILRLEVKEKWEKEVHSEEKENLYHASLSFDIQTIFVEHVKLSRDISRSLETKMLELCMAELLEFIPRFEQEFMEWSTAQDSPIFVPYLVAYINSFHDLVSGLEKAFQVNTEQLQKILAALTRNFTNIFLTKLRTKAQPLLKRILTKKWILATERPDLLALAVSQFSEHLQHMREPLGQDLLHEVHKYVVKEYVTQVIKPRWKMNRETRQKVSRKMSLEAKTIHNVLIDQGSDADWLLPAIDHIASIIGEEKKDKIKAYVKELCQDYPDIR
;
A
#
# COMPACT_ATOMS: atom_id res chain seq x y z
N ILE A 1 8.52 -46.72 46.62
CA ILE A 1 8.13 -46.33 45.24
C ILE A 1 8.28 -44.83 45.01
N ASN A 2 7.64 -43.95 45.78
CA ASN A 2 7.75 -42.48 45.60
C ASN A 2 9.19 -41.95 45.57
N GLU A 3 10.09 -42.45 46.43
CA GLU A 3 11.51 -42.04 46.39
C GLU A 3 12.21 -42.44 45.08
N LEU A 4 11.85 -43.58 44.48
CA LEU A 4 12.41 -44.02 43.19
C LEU A 4 11.94 -43.09 42.06
N ILE A 5 10.67 -42.65 42.11
CA ILE A 5 10.13 -41.67 41.16
C ILE A 5 10.86 -40.33 41.33
N GLN A 6 11.04 -39.86 42.57
CA GLN A 6 11.77 -38.62 42.87
C GLN A 6 13.24 -38.68 42.42
N LYS A 7 13.90 -39.83 42.57
CA LYS A 7 15.27 -40.08 42.09
C LYS A 7 15.35 -40.37 40.58
N ARG A 8 14.24 -40.29 39.84
CA ARG A 8 14.12 -40.60 38.39
C ARG A 8 14.55 -42.01 38.00
N GLN A 9 14.49 -42.96 38.93
CA GLN A 9 14.68 -44.40 38.67
C GLN A 9 13.38 -45.01 38.14
N LEU A 10 12.91 -44.50 37.00
CA LEU A 10 11.55 -44.74 36.49
C LEU A 10 11.25 -46.21 36.18
N LEU A 11 12.23 -46.96 35.67
CA LEU A 11 12.05 -48.37 35.33
C LEU A 11 11.87 -49.27 36.57
N GLU A 12 12.60 -48.98 37.65
CA GLU A 12 12.48 -49.67 38.94
C GLU A 12 11.18 -49.30 39.65
N ALA A 13 10.81 -48.01 39.57
CA ALA A 13 9.53 -47.53 40.09
C ALA A 13 8.36 -48.22 39.39
N PHE A 14 8.37 -48.32 38.06
CA PHE A 14 7.31 -48.99 37.30
C PHE A 14 7.17 -50.47 37.63
N ALA A 15 8.28 -51.21 37.71
CA ALA A 15 8.24 -52.63 38.09
C ALA A 15 7.59 -52.82 39.48
N SER A 16 7.89 -51.92 40.42
CA SER A 16 7.31 -51.95 41.76
C SER A 16 5.81 -51.59 41.77
N ILE A 17 5.41 -50.62 40.95
CA ILE A 17 4.00 -50.23 40.80
C ILE A 17 3.20 -51.38 40.16
N LYS A 18 3.76 -52.02 39.13
CA LYS A 18 3.11 -53.12 38.42
C LYS A 18 2.90 -54.34 39.32
N LEU A 19 3.88 -54.69 40.16
CA LEU A 19 3.71 -55.72 41.18
C LEU A 19 2.57 -55.38 42.15
N MET A 20 2.53 -54.14 42.65
CA MET A 20 1.45 -53.68 43.53
C MET A 20 0.09 -53.70 42.85
N GLU A 21 0.03 -53.38 41.55
CA GLU A 21 -1.17 -53.45 40.74
C GLU A 21 -1.65 -54.90 40.57
N ASP A 22 -0.75 -55.81 40.19
CA ASP A 22 -1.06 -57.23 39.98
C ASP A 22 -1.46 -57.93 41.28
N GLU A 23 -0.85 -57.56 42.41
CA GLU A 23 -1.28 -57.96 43.75
C GLU A 23 -2.69 -57.47 44.05
N THR A 24 -2.99 -56.20 43.78
CA THR A 24 -4.31 -55.60 44.03
C THR A 24 -5.39 -56.23 43.13
N ILE A 25 -5.06 -56.56 41.88
CA ILE A 25 -5.94 -57.30 40.96
C ILE A 25 -6.18 -58.73 41.46
N SER A 26 -5.13 -59.44 41.88
CA SER A 26 -5.25 -60.80 42.42
C SER A 26 -6.07 -60.84 43.71
N GLU A 27 -5.91 -59.84 44.59
CA GLU A 27 -6.69 -59.70 45.82
C GLU A 27 -8.17 -59.37 45.54
N ARG A 28 -8.46 -58.62 44.46
CA ARG A 28 -9.83 -58.40 43.96
C ARG A 28 -10.45 -59.69 43.46
N ASP A 29 -9.74 -60.40 42.59
CA ASP A 29 -10.24 -61.60 41.90
C ASP A 29 -10.41 -62.79 42.86
N SER A 30 -9.73 -62.76 44.02
CA SER A 30 -9.90 -63.72 45.11
C SER A 30 -10.96 -63.32 46.16
N GLU A 31 -11.73 -62.25 45.91
CA GLU A 31 -12.77 -61.71 46.80
C GLU A 31 -12.28 -61.39 48.23
N LYS A 32 -10.97 -61.19 48.42
CA LYS A 32 -10.33 -60.98 49.74
C LYS A 32 -10.88 -59.77 50.50
N TYR A 33 -11.50 -58.83 49.79
CA TYR A 33 -12.07 -57.59 50.32
C TYR A 33 -13.60 -57.58 50.40
N SER A 34 -14.26 -58.75 50.33
CA SER A 34 -15.73 -58.86 50.46
C SER A 34 -16.29 -58.14 51.69
N ASP A 35 -15.52 -58.17 52.79
CA ASP A 35 -15.92 -57.64 54.11
C ASP A 35 -15.44 -56.20 54.35
N ASN A 36 -14.54 -55.66 53.50
CA ASN A 36 -14.02 -54.30 53.61
C ASN A 36 -13.76 -53.64 52.24
N PRO A 37 -14.81 -53.24 51.50
CA PRO A 37 -14.69 -52.61 50.18
C PRO A 37 -13.87 -51.30 50.19
N GLN A 38 -13.82 -50.62 51.34
CA GLN A 38 -13.18 -49.32 51.46
C GLN A 38 -11.65 -49.40 51.48
N GLU A 39 -11.08 -50.53 51.90
CA GLU A 39 -9.64 -50.79 51.88
C GLU A 39 -9.15 -51.08 50.44
N PHE A 40 -9.93 -51.85 49.67
CA PHE A 40 -9.68 -52.06 48.25
C PHE A 40 -9.68 -50.74 47.46
N ILE A 41 -10.67 -49.86 47.71
CA ILE A 41 -10.73 -48.53 47.08
C ILE A 41 -9.50 -47.68 47.44
N ARG A 42 -8.98 -47.77 48.68
CA ARG A 42 -7.77 -47.05 49.08
C ARG A 42 -6.54 -47.56 48.32
N LYS A 43 -6.33 -48.88 48.27
CA LYS A 43 -5.23 -49.48 47.51
C LYS A 43 -5.29 -49.15 46.02
N SER A 44 -6.47 -49.24 45.41
CA SER A 44 -6.69 -48.84 44.01
C SER A 44 -6.28 -47.37 43.78
N LYS A 45 -6.70 -46.46 44.67
CA LYS A 45 -6.32 -45.05 44.61
C LYS A 45 -4.82 -44.82 44.81
N ASP A 46 -4.18 -45.56 45.71
CA ASP A 46 -2.73 -45.46 45.93
C ASP A 46 -1.96 -45.87 44.67
N VAL A 47 -2.37 -46.96 44.00
CA VAL A 47 -1.82 -47.37 42.71
C VAL A 47 -2.04 -46.28 41.65
N ASP A 48 -3.25 -45.72 41.56
CA ASP A 48 -3.58 -44.63 40.62
C ASP A 48 -2.71 -43.39 40.84
N LEU A 49 -2.49 -42.97 42.10
CA LEU A 49 -1.62 -41.84 42.45
C LEU A 49 -0.16 -42.08 42.05
N LEU A 50 0.34 -43.32 42.16
CA LEU A 50 1.68 -43.68 41.70
C LEU A 50 1.80 -43.62 40.18
N TYR A 51 0.81 -44.14 39.44
CA TYR A 51 0.75 -44.00 37.98
C TYR A 51 0.66 -42.54 37.55
N ASN A 52 -0.12 -41.71 38.23
CA ASN A 52 -0.20 -40.27 37.97
C ASN A 52 1.15 -39.58 38.24
N SER A 53 1.87 -39.98 39.28
CA SER A 53 3.22 -39.48 39.58
C SER A 53 4.22 -39.84 38.48
N MET A 54 4.10 -41.04 37.89
CA MET A 54 4.88 -41.46 36.72
C MET A 54 4.54 -40.63 35.48
N THR A 55 3.25 -40.38 35.21
CA THR A 55 2.81 -39.49 34.13
C THR A 55 3.41 -38.10 34.27
N ASN A 56 3.41 -37.54 35.48
CA ASN A 56 4.03 -36.23 35.76
C ASN A 56 5.54 -36.24 35.51
N ALA A 57 6.23 -37.34 35.86
CA ALA A 57 7.66 -37.49 35.59
C ALA A 57 7.95 -37.54 34.08
N ILE A 58 7.12 -38.24 33.28
CA ILE A 58 7.21 -38.26 31.81
C ILE A 58 7.05 -36.83 31.27
N GLN A 59 6.03 -36.10 31.71
CA GLN A 59 5.80 -34.72 31.26
C GLN A 59 6.99 -33.80 31.61
N SER A 60 7.51 -33.89 32.84
CA SER A 60 8.68 -33.12 33.30
C SER A 60 9.93 -33.41 32.46
N ILE A 61 10.20 -34.67 32.13
CA ILE A 61 11.36 -35.03 31.27
C ILE A 61 11.21 -34.44 29.87
N VAL A 62 10.01 -34.49 29.28
CA VAL A 62 9.76 -33.92 27.94
C VAL A 62 9.91 -32.41 27.93
N GLU A 63 9.47 -31.71 28.97
CA GLU A 63 9.65 -30.27 29.12
C GLU A 63 11.13 -29.88 29.26
N GLU A 64 11.87 -30.59 30.11
CA GLU A 64 13.30 -30.36 30.33
C GLU A 64 14.17 -30.70 29.11
N THR A 65 13.66 -31.52 28.19
CA THR A 65 14.39 -31.93 26.97
C THR A 65 14.89 -30.72 26.17
N LEU A 66 14.10 -29.64 26.11
CA LEU A 66 14.46 -28.43 25.36
C LEU A 66 15.08 -27.35 26.26
N GLU A 67 14.74 -27.33 27.55
CA GLU A 67 15.18 -26.29 28.49
C GLU A 67 16.56 -26.55 29.09
N ASP A 68 16.88 -27.82 29.38
CA ASP A 68 18.12 -28.20 30.04
C ASP A 68 19.13 -28.77 29.01
N PRO A 69 20.30 -28.14 28.82
CA PRO A 69 21.37 -28.70 27.99
C PRO A 69 22.08 -29.89 28.65
N THR A 70 21.90 -30.11 29.95
CA THR A 70 22.55 -31.17 30.74
C THR A 70 21.72 -32.44 30.88
N LEU A 71 20.48 -32.45 30.37
CA LEU A 71 19.62 -33.62 30.42
C LEU A 71 20.30 -34.83 29.77
N GLN A 72 20.50 -35.89 30.57
CA GLN A 72 21.23 -37.07 30.12
C GLN A 72 20.38 -37.88 29.13
N HIS A 73 20.99 -38.30 28.00
CA HIS A 73 20.37 -39.19 27.01
C HIS A 73 19.80 -40.49 27.62
N THR A 74 20.38 -40.93 28.74
CA THR A 74 19.93 -42.08 29.52
C THR A 74 18.52 -41.88 30.07
N MET A 75 18.13 -40.67 30.47
CA MET A 75 16.80 -40.37 30.99
C MET A 75 15.72 -40.46 29.90
N LEU A 76 16.01 -39.95 28.70
CA LEU A 76 15.10 -40.06 27.55
C LEU A 76 14.91 -41.52 27.15
N THR A 77 16.00 -42.29 27.07
CA THR A 77 15.96 -43.71 26.70
C THR A 77 15.20 -44.53 27.76
N ALA A 78 15.38 -44.22 29.05
CA ALA A 78 14.65 -44.85 30.14
C ALA A 78 13.14 -44.52 30.09
N MET A 79 12.78 -43.28 29.76
CA MET A 79 11.38 -42.87 29.57
C MET A 79 10.73 -43.60 28.39
N VAL A 80 11.42 -43.73 27.26
CA VAL A 80 10.88 -44.48 26.10
C VAL A 80 10.71 -45.96 26.45
N THR A 81 11.70 -46.55 27.13
CA THR A 81 11.61 -47.94 27.59
C THR A 81 10.45 -48.14 28.58
N LEU A 82 10.21 -47.15 29.44
CA LEU A 82 9.08 -47.15 30.37
C LEU A 82 7.74 -47.18 29.62
N ILE A 83 7.57 -46.33 28.60
CA ILE A 83 6.35 -46.28 27.79
C ILE A 83 6.12 -47.62 27.08
N ALA A 84 7.16 -48.19 26.46
CA ALA A 84 7.06 -49.50 25.81
C ALA A 84 6.69 -50.63 26.79
N ARG A 85 7.19 -50.57 28.04
CA ARG A 85 6.82 -51.54 29.08
C ARG A 85 5.36 -51.40 29.52
N GLU A 86 4.83 -50.19 29.56
CA GLU A 86 3.41 -49.95 29.86
C GLU A 86 2.50 -50.49 28.76
N GLU A 87 2.82 -50.19 27.50
CA GLU A 87 2.08 -50.71 26.34
C GLU A 87 2.09 -52.24 26.26
N ALA A 88 3.21 -52.87 26.62
CA ALA A 88 3.31 -54.33 26.70
C ALA A 88 2.55 -54.92 27.90
N ALA A 89 2.54 -54.22 29.05
CA ALA A 89 1.87 -54.65 30.26
C ALA A 89 0.34 -54.47 30.21
N HIS A 90 -0.13 -53.52 29.40
CA HIS A 90 -1.53 -53.15 29.26
C HIS A 90 -1.93 -53.05 27.78
N PRO A 91 -2.09 -54.19 27.07
CA PRO A 91 -2.56 -54.16 25.69
C PRO A 91 -3.98 -53.56 25.62
N ASN A 92 -4.21 -52.68 24.64
CA ASN A 92 -5.51 -52.03 24.41
C ASN A 92 -6.61 -53.11 24.28
N THR A 93 -7.43 -53.25 25.31
CA THR A 93 -8.66 -54.03 25.25
C THR A 93 -9.82 -53.05 25.10
N ASP A 94 -10.42 -53.01 23.91
CA ASP A 94 -11.62 -52.23 23.56
C ASP A 94 -12.90 -52.72 24.30
N SER A 95 -12.77 -53.12 25.56
CA SER A 95 -13.91 -53.46 26.40
C SER A 95 -14.58 -52.16 26.85
N ALA A 96 -15.67 -51.82 26.15
CA ALA A 96 -16.61 -50.75 26.47
C ALA A 96 -16.80 -50.60 27.99
N ALA A 97 -16.33 -49.47 28.54
CA ALA A 97 -16.50 -49.17 29.95
C ALA A 97 -17.80 -48.39 30.18
N HIS A 98 -18.57 -48.85 31.17
CA HIS A 98 -19.57 -48.03 31.84
C HIS A 98 -18.87 -46.89 32.61
N PRO A 99 -19.48 -45.70 32.73
CA PRO A 99 -18.94 -44.61 33.53
C PRO A 99 -18.83 -45.04 35.01
N GLY A 100 -17.61 -45.04 35.56
CA GLY A 100 -17.34 -45.39 36.97
C GLY A 100 -16.59 -46.70 37.24
N SER A 101 -16.09 -47.40 36.20
CA SER A 101 -15.27 -48.60 36.36
C SER A 101 -13.82 -48.28 36.76
N ASP A 102 -13.28 -49.07 37.69
CA ASP A 102 -11.92 -48.99 38.27
C ASP A 102 -10.81 -48.90 37.20
N LEU A 103 -9.81 -48.03 37.42
CA LEU A 103 -8.68 -47.81 36.49
C LEU A 103 -7.59 -48.89 36.61
N LEU A 104 -7.69 -49.78 37.60
CA LEU A 104 -6.80 -50.92 37.83
C LEU A 104 -6.70 -51.83 36.59
N GLY A 105 -5.48 -52.07 36.12
CA GLY A 105 -5.18 -52.95 34.99
C GLY A 105 -5.38 -52.33 33.61
N ARG A 106 -5.76 -51.05 33.51
CA ARG A 106 -6.02 -50.36 32.23
C ARG A 106 -4.80 -49.59 31.72
N PRO A 107 -4.63 -49.46 30.39
CA PRO A 107 -3.56 -48.66 29.83
C PRO A 107 -3.71 -47.20 30.22
N ARG A 108 -2.62 -46.60 30.67
CA ARG A 108 -2.47 -45.15 30.93
C ARG A 108 -2.19 -44.36 29.67
N LYS A 109 -1.94 -45.07 28.56
CA LYS A 109 -1.70 -44.49 27.24
C LYS A 109 -0.57 -43.47 27.29
N TRP A 110 0.55 -43.87 27.89
CA TRP A 110 1.66 -42.94 28.12
C TRP A 110 2.28 -42.39 26.83
N ARG A 111 2.11 -43.07 25.69
CA ARG A 111 2.46 -42.53 24.36
C ARG A 111 1.62 -41.31 23.98
N GLU A 112 0.31 -41.32 24.26
CA GLU A 112 -0.55 -40.15 24.05
C GLU A 112 -0.18 -39.01 25.01
N GLN A 113 0.10 -39.34 26.28
CA GLN A 113 0.55 -38.35 27.28
C GLN A 113 1.89 -37.71 26.91
N TRP A 114 2.83 -38.49 26.35
CA TRP A 114 4.08 -37.99 25.81
C TRP A 114 3.83 -37.00 24.66
N ARG A 115 2.96 -37.33 23.69
CA ARG A 115 2.63 -36.44 22.57
C ARG A 115 2.02 -35.13 23.07
N GLU A 116 1.13 -35.19 24.06
CA GLU A 116 0.55 -33.99 24.69
C GLU A 116 1.60 -33.17 25.45
N ALA A 117 2.56 -33.82 26.12
CA ALA A 117 3.68 -33.14 26.76
C ALA A 117 4.57 -32.42 25.74
N VAL A 118 4.80 -33.02 24.56
CA VAL A 118 5.53 -32.38 23.46
C VAL A 118 4.77 -31.13 22.98
N ASN A 119 3.46 -31.20 22.80
CA ASN A 119 2.62 -30.04 22.45
C ASN A 119 2.71 -28.92 23.49
N LYS A 120 2.60 -29.25 24.77
CA LYS A 120 2.72 -28.28 25.87
C LYS A 120 4.11 -27.66 25.94
N SER A 121 5.16 -28.46 25.77
CA SER A 121 6.55 -28.02 25.71
C SER A 121 6.76 -27.03 24.57
N ALA A 122 6.30 -27.37 23.35
CA ALA A 122 6.37 -26.48 22.19
C ALA A 122 5.65 -25.14 22.42
N ARG A 123 4.42 -25.17 22.97
CA ARG A 123 3.67 -23.94 23.33
C ARG A 123 4.43 -23.08 24.34
N LYS A 124 4.97 -23.68 25.40
CA LYS A 124 5.79 -22.97 26.40
C LYS A 124 7.01 -22.31 25.76
N ARG A 125 7.69 -22.98 24.83
CA ARG A 125 8.87 -22.43 24.13
C ARG A 125 8.50 -21.25 23.24
N VAL A 126 7.40 -21.31 22.49
CA VAL A 126 6.89 -20.19 21.68
C VAL A 126 6.57 -18.98 22.56
N LEU A 127 5.85 -19.19 23.67
CA LEU A 127 5.47 -18.10 24.59
C LEU A 127 6.66 -17.51 25.38
N LYS A 128 7.74 -18.28 25.57
CA LYS A 128 8.98 -17.80 26.21
C LYS A 128 9.85 -16.96 25.27
N ALA A 129 9.56 -16.93 23.97
CA ALA A 129 10.32 -16.10 23.04
C ALA A 129 10.25 -14.63 23.47
N PRO A 130 11.38 -13.90 23.53
CA PRO A 130 11.40 -12.51 23.95
C PRO A 130 10.37 -11.66 23.19
N MET A 131 9.55 -10.93 23.93
CA MET A 131 8.56 -9.98 23.43
C MET A 131 9.02 -8.57 23.82
N PRO A 132 9.65 -7.81 22.91
CA PRO A 132 10.02 -6.43 23.19
C PRO A 132 8.78 -5.57 23.47
N SER A 133 8.94 -4.53 24.28
CA SER A 133 7.90 -3.53 24.53
C SER A 133 7.49 -2.85 23.22
N ARG A 134 6.18 -2.64 23.04
CA ARG A 134 5.63 -1.90 21.89
C ARG A 134 6.09 -0.45 21.87
N GLU A 135 6.39 0.12 23.03
CA GLU A 135 6.70 1.54 23.21
C GLU A 135 8.20 1.85 22.98
N ASP A 136 9.08 0.87 23.24
CA ASP A 136 10.53 1.08 23.26
C ASP A 136 11.24 0.62 21.98
N ALA A 137 10.57 -0.17 21.12
CA ALA A 137 11.17 -0.74 19.92
C ALA A 137 10.42 -0.34 18.65
N ILE A 138 11.13 0.34 17.74
CA ILE A 138 10.66 0.79 16.40
C ILE A 138 10.10 -0.37 15.55
N SER A 139 10.35 -1.63 15.91
CA SER A 139 9.78 -2.82 15.26
C SER A 139 9.69 -4.01 16.22
N TRP A 140 8.96 -3.86 17.34
CA TRP A 140 8.84 -4.92 18.35
C TRP A 140 8.42 -6.28 17.76
N LEU A 141 7.49 -6.28 16.80
CA LEU A 141 6.98 -7.50 16.17
C LEU A 141 8.04 -8.18 15.29
N GLY A 142 8.78 -7.42 14.49
CA GLY A 142 9.87 -7.97 13.68
C GLY A 142 10.98 -8.59 14.53
N LEU A 143 11.35 -7.92 15.64
CA LEU A 143 12.31 -8.46 16.60
C LEU A 143 11.78 -9.73 17.29
N HIS A 144 10.51 -9.73 17.70
CA HIS A 144 9.88 -10.89 18.31
C HIS A 144 9.88 -12.10 17.37
N LEU A 145 9.46 -11.92 16.12
CA LEU A 145 9.44 -12.97 15.10
C LEU A 145 10.84 -13.50 14.78
N HIS A 146 11.86 -12.63 14.77
CA HIS A 146 13.25 -13.04 14.63
C HIS A 146 13.72 -13.89 15.82
N PHE A 147 13.43 -13.46 17.05
CA PHE A 147 13.76 -14.28 18.23
C PHE A 147 13.02 -15.61 18.20
N LEU A 148 11.74 -15.62 17.87
CA LEU A 148 10.95 -16.84 17.76
C LEU A 148 11.60 -17.81 16.75
N GLN A 149 11.93 -17.32 15.56
CA GLN A 149 12.63 -18.08 14.52
C GLN A 149 13.95 -18.68 15.02
N GLU A 150 14.83 -17.87 15.63
CA GLU A 150 16.13 -18.32 16.11
C GLU A 150 16.02 -19.38 17.22
N HIS A 151 15.13 -19.17 18.19
CA HIS A 151 14.92 -20.10 19.30
C HIS A 151 14.37 -21.44 18.80
N LEU A 152 13.34 -21.41 17.96
CA LEU A 152 12.71 -22.62 17.44
C LEU A 152 13.64 -23.39 16.51
N ARG A 153 14.43 -22.69 15.68
CA ARG A 153 15.41 -23.35 14.81
C ARG A 153 16.46 -24.10 15.63
N LYS A 154 16.99 -23.48 16.69
CA LYS A 154 17.96 -24.13 17.59
C LYS A 154 17.37 -25.36 18.26
N ASP A 155 16.11 -25.29 18.69
CA ASP A 155 15.41 -26.43 19.29
C ASP A 155 15.22 -27.57 18.30
N LEU A 156 14.78 -27.28 17.07
CA LEU A 156 14.63 -28.28 16.01
C LEU A 156 15.97 -28.95 15.65
N LEU A 157 17.07 -28.19 15.60
CA LEU A 157 18.42 -28.73 15.40
C LEU A 157 18.86 -29.62 16.58
N LYS A 158 18.57 -29.24 17.83
CA LYS A 158 18.81 -30.08 19.02
C LYS A 158 18.00 -31.37 18.94
N ILE A 159 16.73 -31.30 18.54
CA ILE A 159 15.85 -32.47 18.41
C ILE A 159 16.42 -33.45 17.38
N LYS A 160 16.79 -32.95 16.21
CA LYS A 160 17.36 -33.78 15.14
C LYS A 160 18.70 -34.41 15.54
N SER A 161 19.63 -33.62 16.08
CA SER A 161 21.01 -34.06 16.33
C SER A 161 21.16 -34.99 17.54
N SER A 162 20.33 -34.78 18.56
CA SER A 162 20.49 -35.40 19.87
C SER A 162 19.26 -36.18 20.33
N VAL A 163 18.06 -35.59 20.28
CA VAL A 163 16.84 -36.22 20.84
C VAL A 163 16.39 -37.40 19.99
N LYS A 164 16.42 -37.28 18.65
CA LYS A 164 16.02 -38.35 17.71
C LYS A 164 16.71 -39.68 18.01
N LYS A 165 17.98 -39.65 18.41
CA LYS A 165 18.79 -40.86 18.69
C LYS A 165 18.32 -41.66 19.91
N CYS A 166 17.54 -41.05 20.81
CA CYS A 166 17.02 -41.70 22.01
C CYS A 166 15.70 -42.43 21.81
N TYR A 167 15.09 -42.32 20.61
CA TYR A 167 13.76 -42.85 20.33
C TYR A 167 13.79 -43.84 19.15
N PRO A 168 12.96 -44.89 19.18
CA PRO A 168 12.67 -45.72 18.02
C PRO A 168 12.03 -44.94 16.86
N GLU A 169 12.20 -45.43 15.63
CA GLU A 169 11.67 -44.76 14.42
C GLU A 169 10.14 -44.63 14.42
N GLU A 170 9.42 -45.56 15.05
CA GLU A 170 7.96 -45.55 15.18
C GLU A 170 7.40 -44.31 15.90
N TYR A 171 8.21 -43.60 16.70
CA TYR A 171 7.78 -42.37 17.36
C TYR A 171 7.73 -41.17 16.43
N GLN A 172 8.43 -41.21 15.29
CA GLN A 172 8.54 -40.09 14.34
C GLN A 172 8.78 -38.75 15.08
N VAL A 173 9.78 -38.74 15.97
CA VAL A 173 9.99 -37.66 16.95
C VAL A 173 10.15 -36.30 16.27
N CYS A 174 10.94 -36.23 15.20
CA CYS A 174 11.13 -35.00 14.45
C CYS A 174 9.80 -34.46 13.92
N ASP A 175 8.99 -35.29 13.27
CA ASP A 175 7.69 -34.89 12.73
C ASP A 175 6.74 -34.45 13.85
N THR A 176 6.70 -35.19 14.97
CA THR A 176 5.83 -34.86 16.13
C THR A 176 6.20 -33.50 16.74
N TYR A 177 7.49 -33.20 16.92
CA TYR A 177 7.91 -31.90 17.45
C TYR A 177 7.67 -30.77 16.44
N VAL A 178 7.90 -31.01 15.15
CA VAL A 178 7.68 -30.01 14.09
C VAL A 178 6.19 -29.66 14.00
N GLU A 179 5.30 -30.65 14.05
CA GLU A 179 3.85 -30.46 14.12
C GLU A 179 3.44 -29.68 15.39
N ALA A 180 4.00 -30.05 16.54
CA ALA A 180 3.75 -29.35 17.81
C ALA A 180 4.18 -27.87 17.77
N PHE A 181 5.37 -27.57 17.23
CA PHE A 181 5.84 -26.20 17.05
C PHE A 181 5.02 -25.46 16.00
N HIS A 182 4.65 -26.10 14.89
CA HIS A 182 3.80 -25.50 13.87
C HIS A 182 2.46 -25.06 14.46
N ASN A 183 1.80 -25.94 15.20
CA ASN A 183 0.53 -25.64 15.87
C ASN A 183 0.67 -24.54 16.92
N ALA A 184 1.76 -24.54 17.69
CA ALA A 184 2.03 -23.50 18.69
C ALA A 184 2.28 -22.13 18.05
N VAL A 185 3.05 -22.07 16.96
CA VAL A 185 3.26 -20.82 16.21
C VAL A 185 1.95 -20.36 15.56
N ALA A 186 1.17 -21.26 14.97
CA ALA A 186 -0.13 -20.93 14.37
C ALA A 186 -1.07 -20.24 15.39
N SER A 187 -1.21 -20.83 16.58
CA SER A 187 -2.01 -20.24 17.66
C SER A 187 -1.47 -18.88 18.11
N HIS A 188 -0.14 -18.77 18.29
CA HIS A 188 0.49 -17.53 18.72
C HIS A 188 0.32 -16.39 17.70
N LEU A 189 0.52 -16.65 16.41
CA LEU A 189 0.29 -15.66 15.36
C LEU A 189 -1.18 -15.26 15.25
N GLN A 190 -2.10 -16.22 15.47
CA GLN A 190 -3.52 -15.91 15.51
C GLN A 190 -3.86 -14.96 16.67
N GLU A 191 -3.28 -15.16 17.85
CA GLU A 191 -3.44 -14.24 18.99
C GLU A 191 -2.88 -12.85 18.69
N LEU A 192 -1.67 -12.77 18.11
CA LEU A 192 -1.06 -11.50 17.70
C LEU A 192 -1.92 -10.74 16.69
N SER A 193 -2.55 -11.45 15.75
CA SER A 193 -3.43 -10.89 14.71
C SER A 193 -4.80 -10.39 15.20
N GLN A 194 -5.19 -10.70 16.46
CA GLN A 194 -6.42 -10.13 17.04
C GLN A 194 -6.19 -8.74 17.65
N GLY A 195 -4.95 -8.39 17.97
CA GLY A 195 -4.63 -7.07 18.50
C GLY A 195 -4.69 -5.98 17.41
N PRO A 196 -4.79 -4.70 17.80
CA PRO A 196 -4.58 -3.61 16.85
C PRO A 196 -3.12 -3.66 16.38
N LEU A 197 -2.95 -3.84 15.07
CA LEU A 197 -1.67 -3.81 14.38
C LEU A 197 -1.65 -2.61 13.43
N ASP A 198 -0.53 -1.90 13.37
CA ASP A 198 -0.32 -0.84 12.38
C ASP A 198 0.05 -1.40 10.99
N PHE A 199 0.20 -0.52 10.00
CA PHE A 199 0.56 -0.91 8.64
C PHE A 199 1.87 -1.72 8.57
N GLN A 200 2.91 -1.30 9.29
CA GLN A 200 4.23 -1.91 9.27
C GLN A 200 4.21 -3.27 9.98
N GLU A 201 3.46 -3.38 11.07
CA GLU A 201 3.27 -4.61 11.84
C GLU A 201 2.49 -5.65 11.03
N VAL A 202 1.39 -5.26 10.36
CA VAL A 202 0.64 -6.17 9.48
C VAL A 202 1.52 -6.62 8.31
N TYR A 203 2.28 -5.69 7.69
CA TYR A 203 3.26 -6.05 6.65
C TYR A 203 4.27 -7.08 7.16
N THR A 204 4.86 -6.83 8.32
CA THR A 204 5.90 -7.70 8.91
C THR A 204 5.34 -9.11 9.17
N LEU A 205 4.11 -9.21 9.66
CA LEU A 205 3.47 -10.51 9.89
C LEU A 205 3.19 -11.25 8.58
N LEU A 206 2.63 -10.56 7.58
CA LEU A 206 2.34 -11.13 6.26
C LEU A 206 3.62 -11.60 5.56
N ASP A 207 4.66 -10.78 5.55
CA ASP A 207 5.96 -11.09 4.96
C ASP A 207 6.63 -12.27 5.68
N TRP A 208 6.59 -12.30 7.01
CA TRP A 208 7.17 -13.41 7.76
C TRP A 208 6.48 -14.75 7.45
N VAL A 209 5.16 -14.75 7.38
CA VAL A 209 4.38 -15.96 7.04
C VAL A 209 4.62 -16.40 5.59
N ALA A 210 4.60 -15.47 4.63
CA ALA A 210 4.75 -15.78 3.21
C ALA A 210 6.19 -16.17 2.83
N ASN A 211 7.17 -15.42 3.33
CA ASN A 211 8.53 -15.45 2.81
C ASN A 211 9.54 -16.01 3.80
N THR A 212 9.34 -15.88 5.12
CA THR A 212 10.34 -16.30 6.10
C THR A 212 10.08 -17.70 6.65
N TYR A 213 8.83 -18.05 6.94
CA TYR A 213 8.50 -19.26 7.70
C TYR A 213 9.01 -20.57 7.07
N HIS A 214 8.80 -20.73 5.76
CA HIS A 214 9.25 -21.90 4.99
C HIS A 214 10.62 -21.70 4.31
N SER A 215 11.28 -20.56 4.51
CA SER A 215 12.57 -20.26 3.89
C SER A 215 13.71 -21.11 4.45
N GLU A 216 14.85 -21.08 3.76
CA GLU A 216 16.12 -21.65 4.24
C GLU A 216 16.61 -21.04 5.56
N HIS A 217 16.10 -19.87 5.94
CA HIS A 217 16.45 -19.24 7.21
C HIS A 217 15.70 -19.85 8.40
N PHE A 218 14.61 -20.59 8.17
CA PHE A 218 13.83 -21.24 9.21
C PHE A 218 13.51 -22.71 8.92
N LEU A 219 12.26 -23.08 8.58
CA LEU A 219 11.89 -24.50 8.42
C LEU A 219 12.56 -25.17 7.22
N GLY A 220 12.94 -24.40 6.20
CA GLY A 220 13.64 -24.89 5.01
C GLY A 220 15.14 -25.09 5.22
N HIS A 221 15.68 -24.84 6.42
CA HIS A 221 17.12 -24.85 6.68
C HIS A 221 17.78 -26.19 6.28
N PRO A 222 18.91 -26.17 5.54
CA PRO A 222 19.54 -27.39 5.01
C PRO A 222 19.86 -28.43 6.09
N GLU A 223 20.29 -27.98 7.27
CA GLU A 223 20.62 -28.87 8.38
C GLU A 223 19.41 -29.59 8.98
N LEU A 224 18.17 -29.18 8.67
CA LEU A 224 16.96 -29.89 9.12
C LEU A 224 16.58 -31.05 8.18
N LYS A 225 16.99 -31.00 6.91
CA LYS A 225 16.73 -32.06 5.90
C LYS A 225 17.66 -33.28 6.09
N PRO A 226 17.21 -34.53 5.84
CA PRO A 226 15.89 -34.95 5.36
C PRO A 226 14.87 -35.25 6.47
N ASP A 227 15.26 -35.14 7.75
CA ASP A 227 14.49 -35.65 8.89
C ASP A 227 13.27 -34.82 9.27
N VAL A 228 13.25 -33.54 8.92
CA VAL A 228 12.10 -32.65 9.12
C VAL A 228 11.34 -32.52 7.80
N LYS A 229 10.14 -33.10 7.74
CA LYS A 229 9.28 -33.03 6.55
C LYS A 229 8.21 -31.95 6.74
N THR A 230 8.31 -30.88 5.95
CA THR A 230 7.33 -29.77 6.00
C THR A 230 6.14 -29.99 5.08
N GLU A 231 6.19 -30.98 4.18
CA GLU A 231 5.20 -31.23 3.13
C GLU A 231 3.81 -31.64 3.68
N ASN A 232 3.79 -32.22 4.88
CA ASN A 232 2.56 -32.71 5.52
C ASN A 232 1.96 -31.71 6.52
N LEU A 233 2.60 -30.54 6.72
CA LEU A 233 2.10 -29.55 7.66
C LEU A 233 0.87 -28.85 7.08
N SER A 234 -0.08 -28.53 7.96
CA SER A 234 -1.21 -27.68 7.61
C SER A 234 -0.73 -26.27 7.22
N LEU A 235 -1.63 -25.47 6.65
CA LEU A 235 -1.37 -24.05 6.49
C LEU A 235 -1.20 -23.39 7.86
N LEU A 236 -0.14 -22.58 8.02
CA LEU A 236 0.15 -21.89 9.27
C LEU A 236 -1.00 -20.98 9.72
N LEU A 237 -1.66 -20.35 8.76
CA LEU A 237 -2.88 -19.57 8.95
C LEU A 237 -3.99 -20.18 8.10
N THR A 238 -5.20 -20.21 8.65
CA THR A 238 -6.38 -20.60 7.86
C THR A 238 -6.59 -19.62 6.71
N PRO A 239 -7.21 -20.04 5.58
CA PRO A 239 -7.49 -19.13 4.48
C PRO A 239 -8.27 -17.88 4.92
N ALA A 240 -9.22 -18.05 5.85
CA ALA A 240 -9.99 -16.94 6.42
C ALA A 240 -9.11 -15.94 7.21
N ASN A 241 -8.18 -16.42 8.04
CA ASN A 241 -7.28 -15.56 8.80
C ASN A 241 -6.27 -14.86 7.87
N TRP A 242 -5.79 -15.55 6.85
CA TRP A 242 -4.92 -14.98 5.82
C TRP A 242 -5.62 -13.87 5.03
N ASP A 243 -6.85 -14.12 4.58
CA ASP A 243 -7.65 -13.12 3.86
C ASP A 243 -7.98 -11.92 4.75
N LYS A 244 -8.26 -12.14 6.05
CA LYS A 244 -8.44 -11.07 7.02
C LYS A 244 -7.19 -10.17 7.10
N LEU A 245 -6.01 -10.76 7.33
CA LEU A 245 -4.75 -9.99 7.41
C LEU A 245 -4.45 -9.23 6.12
N LYS A 246 -4.73 -9.82 4.94
CA LYS A 246 -4.59 -9.12 3.66
C LYS A 246 -5.53 -7.93 3.55
N ASN A 247 -6.76 -8.04 4.04
CA ASN A 247 -7.71 -6.93 4.01
C ASN A 247 -7.32 -5.84 5.02
N ASP A 248 -6.91 -6.22 6.24
CA ASP A 248 -6.41 -5.28 7.26
C ASP A 248 -5.20 -4.48 6.72
N TYR A 249 -4.32 -5.14 5.95
CA TYR A 249 -3.19 -4.50 5.27
C TYR A 249 -3.65 -3.45 4.24
N ILE A 250 -4.60 -3.80 3.37
CA ILE A 250 -5.15 -2.91 2.34
C ILE A 250 -5.91 -1.73 2.98
N ASP A 251 -6.70 -1.98 4.02
CA ASP A 251 -7.45 -0.94 4.73
C ASP A 251 -6.51 0.03 5.46
N SER A 252 -5.44 -0.47 6.08
CA SER A 252 -4.40 0.36 6.69
C SER A 252 -3.64 1.18 5.63
N ALA A 253 -3.29 0.57 4.50
CA ALA A 253 -2.65 1.25 3.38
C ALA A 253 -3.51 2.37 2.81
N LYS A 254 -4.84 2.17 2.72
CA LYS A 254 -5.79 3.17 2.23
C LYS A 254 -5.70 4.47 3.04
N GLY A 255 -5.67 4.36 4.37
CA GLY A 255 -5.50 5.50 5.25
C GLY A 255 -4.18 6.25 5.01
N ASN A 256 -3.08 5.52 4.85
CA ASN A 256 -1.76 6.08 4.61
C ASN A 256 -1.67 6.78 3.25
N ILE A 257 -2.08 6.12 2.16
CA ILE A 257 -2.06 6.68 0.80
C ILE A 257 -2.91 7.94 0.72
N LYS A 258 -4.13 7.92 1.29
CA LYS A 258 -5.00 9.10 1.35
C LYS A 258 -4.36 10.26 2.09
N SER A 259 -3.66 9.97 3.19
CA SER A 259 -2.89 10.95 3.97
C SER A 259 -1.71 11.51 3.18
N TYR A 260 -0.95 10.68 2.46
CA TYR A 260 0.14 11.13 1.61
C TYR A 260 -0.34 12.06 0.50
N PHE A 261 -1.42 11.70 -0.21
CA PHE A 261 -2.01 12.57 -1.23
C PHE A 261 -2.55 13.88 -0.63
N GLY A 262 -3.18 13.82 0.54
CA GLY A 262 -3.59 15.02 1.28
C GLY A 262 -2.38 15.91 1.64
N ASN A 263 -1.26 15.32 2.05
CA ASN A 263 -0.05 16.05 2.37
C ASN A 263 0.60 16.68 1.13
N ILE A 264 0.61 16.00 -0.01
CA ILE A 264 1.07 16.57 -1.29
C ILE A 264 0.27 17.83 -1.61
N LEU A 265 -1.07 17.76 -1.62
CA LEU A 265 -1.92 18.93 -1.88
C LEU A 265 -1.67 20.05 -0.86
N ARG A 266 -1.58 19.72 0.43
CA ARG A 266 -1.28 20.70 1.48
C ARG A 266 0.06 21.41 1.26
N LEU A 267 1.09 20.69 0.80
CA LEU A 267 2.41 21.27 0.50
C LEU A 267 2.34 22.14 -0.75
N GLU A 268 1.62 21.74 -1.80
CA GLU A 268 1.37 22.60 -2.96
C GLU A 268 0.70 23.92 -2.52
N VAL A 269 -0.33 23.86 -1.68
CA VAL A 269 -1.00 25.07 -1.16
C VAL A 269 -0.05 25.95 -0.35
N LYS A 270 0.55 25.40 0.72
CA LYS A 270 1.30 26.21 1.72
C LYS A 270 2.69 26.62 1.28
N GLU A 271 3.38 25.73 0.58
CA GLU A 271 4.78 25.94 0.22
C GLU A 271 4.94 26.56 -1.17
N LYS A 272 3.96 26.37 -2.06
CA LYS A 272 4.02 26.88 -3.43
C LYS A 272 3.00 27.98 -3.70
N TRP A 273 1.70 27.75 -3.47
CA TRP A 273 0.65 28.72 -3.84
C TRP A 273 0.69 29.99 -3.00
N GLU A 274 0.70 29.85 -1.67
CA GLU A 274 0.72 30.99 -0.74
C GLU A 274 2.03 31.80 -0.82
N LYS A 275 3.14 31.15 -1.19
CA LYS A 275 4.48 31.76 -1.26
C LYS A 275 4.89 32.23 -2.66
N GLU A 276 4.04 32.00 -3.66
CA GLU A 276 4.29 32.32 -5.07
C GLU A 276 5.65 31.82 -5.61
N VAL A 277 6.00 30.57 -5.29
CA VAL A 277 7.25 29.93 -5.75
C VAL A 277 7.20 29.67 -7.27
N HIS A 278 8.31 29.84 -7.97
CA HIS A 278 8.31 29.61 -9.42
C HIS A 278 8.27 28.11 -9.74
N SER A 279 7.61 27.75 -10.84
CA SER A 279 7.56 26.37 -11.32
C SER A 279 8.94 25.90 -11.77
N GLU A 280 9.22 24.60 -11.61
CA GLU A 280 10.45 24.01 -12.13
C GLU A 280 10.34 23.85 -13.65
N GLU A 281 11.40 24.24 -14.36
CA GLU A 281 11.49 24.05 -15.81
C GLU A 281 12.45 22.89 -16.11
N LYS A 282 11.98 21.91 -16.89
CA LYS A 282 12.78 20.79 -17.35
C LYS A 282 12.47 20.53 -18.82
N GLU A 283 13.51 20.46 -19.66
CA GLU A 283 13.36 20.24 -21.11
C GLU A 283 12.40 21.24 -21.77
N ASN A 284 12.45 22.51 -21.34
CA ASN A 284 11.58 23.60 -21.80
C ASN A 284 10.09 23.45 -21.42
N LEU A 285 9.72 22.48 -20.58
CA LEU A 285 8.38 22.31 -20.04
C LEU A 285 8.33 22.70 -18.56
N TYR A 286 7.20 23.27 -18.12
CA TYR A 286 6.97 23.45 -16.68
C TYR A 286 6.49 22.14 -16.05
N HIS A 287 7.00 21.86 -14.85
CA HIS A 287 6.67 20.66 -14.10
C HIS A 287 6.43 20.96 -12.61
N ALA A 288 5.66 20.07 -11.99
CA ALA A 288 5.39 20.03 -10.57
C ALA A 288 5.89 18.69 -9.99
N SER A 289 6.57 18.76 -8.85
CA SER A 289 7.11 17.59 -8.13
C SER A 289 6.04 16.54 -7.77
N LEU A 290 4.78 16.94 -7.62
CA LEU A 290 3.69 16.06 -7.20
C LEU A 290 3.55 14.78 -8.05
N SER A 291 3.87 14.84 -9.35
CA SER A 291 3.78 13.67 -10.22
C SER A 291 4.80 12.60 -9.83
N PHE A 292 6.02 13.03 -9.51
CA PHE A 292 7.07 12.13 -9.04
C PHE A 292 6.75 11.59 -7.63
N ASP A 293 6.23 12.44 -6.75
CA ASP A 293 5.84 12.06 -5.39
C ASP A 293 4.74 10.97 -5.43
N ILE A 294 3.71 11.15 -6.26
CA ILE A 294 2.64 10.15 -6.44
C ILE A 294 3.17 8.85 -7.02
N GLN A 295 4.04 8.91 -8.05
CA GLN A 295 4.63 7.69 -8.64
C GLN A 295 5.47 6.92 -7.62
N THR A 296 6.22 7.62 -6.76
CA THR A 296 7.04 7.01 -5.71
C THR A 296 6.17 6.24 -4.72
N ILE A 297 5.05 6.83 -4.27
CA ILE A 297 4.07 6.16 -3.40
C ILE A 297 3.55 4.87 -4.04
N PHE A 298 3.17 4.93 -5.32
CA PHE A 298 2.73 3.73 -6.05
C PHE A 298 3.81 2.65 -6.08
N VAL A 299 5.04 3.00 -6.48
CA VAL A 299 6.15 2.06 -6.59
C VAL A 299 6.44 1.39 -5.26
N GLU A 300 6.49 2.15 -4.17
CA GLU A 300 6.78 1.64 -2.84
C GLU A 300 5.71 0.64 -2.37
N HIS A 301 4.44 1.05 -2.34
CA HIS A 301 3.36 0.21 -1.82
C HIS A 301 3.07 -1.02 -2.68
N VAL A 302 3.12 -0.89 -4.00
CA VAL A 302 2.92 -2.01 -4.93
C VAL A 302 4.06 -3.01 -4.82
N LYS A 303 5.31 -2.54 -4.66
CA LYS A 303 6.46 -3.42 -4.46
C LYS A 303 6.36 -4.20 -3.15
N LEU A 304 6.10 -3.52 -2.02
CA LEU A 304 5.91 -4.18 -0.72
C LEU A 304 4.81 -5.25 -0.79
N SER A 305 3.70 -4.94 -1.47
CA SER A 305 2.59 -5.89 -1.65
C SER A 305 2.97 -7.09 -2.51
N ARG A 306 3.77 -6.87 -3.57
CA ARG A 306 4.28 -7.90 -4.48
C ARG A 306 5.23 -8.86 -3.78
N ASP A 307 6.07 -8.34 -2.90
CA ASP A 307 7.01 -9.15 -2.12
C ASP A 307 6.25 -10.17 -1.26
N ILE A 308 5.03 -9.87 -0.81
CA ILE A 308 4.16 -10.81 -0.09
C ILE A 308 3.40 -11.74 -1.05
N SER A 309 2.61 -11.19 -2.00
CA SER A 309 1.87 -12.02 -2.97
C SER A 309 1.36 -11.23 -4.19
N ARG A 310 1.17 -11.92 -5.32
CA ARG A 310 0.54 -11.35 -6.53
C ARG A 310 -0.89 -10.84 -6.31
N SER A 311 -1.64 -11.50 -5.42
CA SER A 311 -3.01 -11.08 -5.09
C SER A 311 -3.04 -9.75 -4.33
N LEU A 312 -2.06 -9.51 -3.45
CA LEU A 312 -1.92 -8.25 -2.73
C LEU A 312 -1.40 -7.15 -3.65
N GLU A 313 -0.43 -7.44 -4.51
CA GLU A 313 0.04 -6.51 -5.55
C GLU A 313 -1.13 -5.93 -6.36
N THR A 314 -2.03 -6.80 -6.82
CA THR A 314 -3.20 -6.41 -7.60
C THR A 314 -4.16 -5.53 -6.79
N LYS A 315 -4.53 -5.95 -5.57
CA LYS A 315 -5.40 -5.16 -4.69
C LYS A 315 -4.82 -3.81 -4.32
N MET A 316 -3.50 -3.74 -4.07
CA MET A 316 -2.81 -2.50 -3.75
C MET A 316 -2.81 -1.54 -4.94
N LEU A 317 -2.56 -2.06 -6.15
CA LEU A 317 -2.60 -1.27 -7.36
C LEU A 317 -4.01 -0.71 -7.63
N GLU A 318 -5.04 -1.53 -7.46
CA GLU A 318 -6.45 -1.11 -7.52
C GLU A 318 -6.76 0.00 -6.50
N LEU A 319 -6.29 -0.16 -5.26
CA LEU A 319 -6.44 0.84 -4.20
C LEU A 319 -5.76 2.17 -4.56
N CYS A 320 -4.48 2.13 -4.95
CA CYS A 320 -3.73 3.33 -5.33
C CYS A 320 -4.42 4.07 -6.49
N MET A 321 -4.92 3.33 -7.48
CA MET A 321 -5.67 3.90 -8.60
C MET A 321 -6.98 4.53 -8.13
N ALA A 322 -7.74 3.87 -7.26
CA ALA A 322 -8.98 4.42 -6.70
C ALA A 322 -8.74 5.73 -5.93
N GLU A 323 -7.73 5.77 -5.06
CA GLU A 323 -7.38 6.99 -4.33
C GLU A 323 -6.89 8.11 -5.27
N LEU A 324 -6.18 7.78 -6.34
CA LEU A 324 -5.75 8.76 -7.34
C LEU A 324 -6.93 9.34 -8.13
N LEU A 325 -7.92 8.51 -8.47
CA LEU A 325 -9.17 8.93 -9.11
C LEU A 325 -9.96 9.92 -8.24
N GLU A 326 -9.91 9.78 -6.91
CA GLU A 326 -10.49 10.75 -5.97
C GLU A 326 -9.62 12.00 -5.78
N PHE A 327 -8.29 11.84 -5.82
CA PHE A 327 -7.33 12.91 -5.55
C PHE A 327 -7.35 14.00 -6.62
N ILE A 328 -7.30 13.63 -7.91
CA ILE A 328 -7.16 14.63 -9.00
C ILE A 328 -8.34 15.63 -9.01
N PRO A 329 -9.61 15.22 -8.92
CA PRO A 329 -10.73 16.16 -8.86
C PRO A 329 -10.69 17.06 -7.61
N ARG A 330 -10.26 16.53 -6.46
CA ARG A 330 -10.12 17.34 -5.23
C ARG A 330 -9.02 18.39 -5.38
N PHE A 331 -7.88 18.00 -5.96
CA PHE A 331 -6.79 18.92 -6.29
C PHE A 331 -7.27 20.01 -7.24
N GLU A 332 -7.98 19.63 -8.31
CA GLU A 332 -8.56 20.56 -9.27
C GLU A 332 -9.46 21.59 -8.56
N GLN A 333 -10.37 21.12 -7.71
CA GLN A 333 -11.28 22.00 -6.97
C GLN A 333 -10.51 23.04 -6.13
N GLU A 334 -9.55 22.62 -5.31
CA GLU A 334 -8.79 23.55 -4.46
C GLU A 334 -7.96 24.55 -5.28
N PHE A 335 -7.34 24.09 -6.38
CA PHE A 335 -6.59 24.98 -7.26
C PHE A 335 -7.49 26.02 -7.95
N MET A 336 -8.71 25.62 -8.34
CA MET A 336 -9.70 26.52 -8.93
C MET A 336 -10.22 27.54 -7.91
N GLU A 337 -10.44 27.15 -6.66
CA GLU A 337 -10.83 28.04 -5.56
C GLU A 337 -9.72 29.06 -5.27
N TRP A 338 -8.48 28.61 -5.11
CA TRP A 338 -7.31 29.49 -4.91
C TRP A 338 -7.15 30.49 -6.07
N SER A 339 -7.17 30.00 -7.30
CA SER A 339 -6.98 30.84 -8.48
C SER A 339 -8.13 31.84 -8.68
N THR A 340 -9.34 31.55 -8.21
CA THR A 340 -10.45 32.51 -8.29
C THR A 340 -10.38 33.57 -7.20
N ALA A 341 -9.90 33.20 -6.00
CA ALA A 341 -9.77 34.12 -4.88
C ALA A 341 -8.60 35.12 -5.06
N GLN A 342 -7.54 34.72 -5.75
CA GLN A 342 -6.32 35.52 -5.91
C GLN A 342 -5.97 35.75 -7.39
N ASP A 343 -5.61 37.00 -7.71
CA ASP A 343 -5.07 37.37 -9.02
C ASP A 343 -3.53 37.31 -8.96
N SER A 344 -3.00 36.10 -9.02
CA SER A 344 -1.56 35.83 -8.86
C SER A 344 -0.84 35.69 -10.22
N PRO A 345 0.36 36.28 -10.40
CA PRO A 345 1.11 36.18 -11.65
C PRO A 345 1.61 34.76 -11.96
N ILE A 346 1.80 33.93 -10.94
CA ILE A 346 2.25 32.53 -11.05
C ILE A 346 1.13 31.55 -11.42
N PHE A 347 -0.12 32.01 -11.56
CA PHE A 347 -1.26 31.16 -11.90
C PHE A 347 -1.04 30.38 -13.20
N VAL A 348 -0.58 31.03 -14.26
CA VAL A 348 -0.40 30.38 -15.58
C VAL A 348 0.76 29.38 -15.54
N PRO A 349 1.94 29.70 -14.98
CA PRO A 349 2.99 28.71 -14.77
C PRO A 349 2.51 27.45 -14.05
N TYR A 350 1.78 27.57 -12.95
CA TYR A 350 1.24 26.42 -12.22
C TYR A 350 0.22 25.63 -13.02
N LEU A 351 -0.71 26.30 -13.70
CA LEU A 351 -1.69 25.63 -14.53
C LEU A 351 -1.02 24.76 -15.60
N VAL A 352 -0.01 25.31 -16.28
CA VAL A 352 0.78 24.59 -17.29
C VAL A 352 1.55 23.43 -16.64
N ALA A 353 2.21 23.68 -15.51
CA ALA A 353 2.96 22.67 -14.78
C ALA A 353 2.09 21.48 -14.36
N TYR A 354 0.89 21.73 -13.86
CA TYR A 354 -0.03 20.67 -13.42
C TYR A 354 -0.58 19.86 -14.58
N ILE A 355 -0.96 20.48 -15.70
CA ILE A 355 -1.42 19.74 -16.88
C ILE A 355 -0.29 18.81 -17.37
N ASN A 356 0.92 19.33 -17.54
CA ASN A 356 2.07 18.54 -17.95
C ASN A 356 2.33 17.38 -16.98
N SER A 357 2.36 17.66 -15.68
CA SER A 357 2.73 16.71 -14.64
C SER A 357 1.70 15.59 -14.48
N PHE A 358 0.40 15.88 -14.58
CA PHE A 358 -0.63 14.84 -14.55
C PHE A 358 -0.63 13.97 -15.81
N HIS A 359 -0.33 14.54 -16.98
CA HIS A 359 -0.11 13.74 -18.19
C HIS A 359 1.12 12.83 -18.08
N ASP A 360 2.21 13.31 -17.48
CA ASP A 360 3.38 12.49 -17.16
C ASP A 360 3.08 11.41 -16.15
N LEU A 361 2.28 11.72 -15.12
CA LEU A 361 1.85 10.75 -14.12
C LEU A 361 1.12 9.59 -14.79
N VAL A 362 0.08 9.87 -15.60
CA VAL A 362 -0.70 8.83 -16.30
C VAL A 362 0.20 7.99 -17.20
N SER A 363 1.06 8.64 -17.99
CA SER A 363 1.99 7.95 -18.89
C SER A 363 3.01 7.09 -18.13
N GLY A 364 3.48 7.57 -16.98
CA GLY A 364 4.41 6.86 -16.10
C GLY A 364 3.77 5.62 -15.47
N LEU A 365 2.53 5.75 -14.99
CA LEU A 365 1.78 4.64 -14.41
C LEU A 365 1.44 3.56 -15.45
N GLU A 366 1.03 3.94 -16.66
CA GLU A 366 0.80 3.00 -17.78
C GLU A 366 2.06 2.18 -18.09
N LYS A 367 3.23 2.84 -18.18
CA LYS A 367 4.50 2.18 -18.47
C LYS A 367 4.99 1.30 -17.33
N ALA A 368 4.89 1.78 -16.09
CA ALA A 368 5.43 1.10 -14.92
C ALA A 368 4.58 -0.13 -14.51
N PHE A 369 3.25 -0.02 -14.60
CA PHE A 369 2.33 -1.01 -14.05
C PHE A 369 1.42 -1.69 -15.08
N GLN A 370 1.44 -1.26 -16.35
CA GLN A 370 0.59 -1.82 -17.42
C GLN A 370 -0.91 -1.81 -17.08
N VAL A 371 -1.34 -0.78 -16.34
CA VAL A 371 -2.72 -0.63 -15.88
C VAL A 371 -3.62 0.05 -16.91
N ASN A 372 -4.92 -0.24 -16.83
CA ASN A 372 -5.92 0.53 -17.55
C ASN A 372 -6.13 1.90 -16.89
N THR A 373 -5.83 2.96 -17.64
CA THR A 373 -5.91 4.37 -17.21
C THR A 373 -7.06 5.12 -17.87
N GLU A 374 -7.99 4.46 -18.57
CA GLU A 374 -9.07 5.12 -19.31
C GLU A 374 -9.88 6.09 -18.44
N GLN A 375 -10.18 5.73 -17.20
CA GLN A 375 -10.88 6.60 -16.27
C GLN A 375 -10.04 7.82 -15.84
N LEU A 376 -8.74 7.63 -15.59
CA LEU A 376 -7.81 8.72 -15.30
C LEU A 376 -7.69 9.68 -16.49
N GLN A 377 -7.61 9.15 -17.71
CA GLN A 377 -7.56 9.95 -18.94
C GLN A 377 -8.83 10.80 -19.09
N LYS A 378 -10.02 10.27 -18.77
CA LYS A 378 -11.28 11.03 -18.77
C LYS A 378 -11.27 12.16 -17.74
N ILE A 379 -10.80 11.89 -16.52
CA ILE A 379 -10.66 12.91 -15.47
C ILE A 379 -9.64 13.98 -15.89
N LEU A 380 -8.51 13.58 -16.45
CA LEU A 380 -7.47 14.50 -16.90
C LEU A 380 -7.93 15.38 -18.07
N ALA A 381 -8.71 14.84 -19.00
CA ALA A 381 -9.34 15.61 -20.06
C ALA A 381 -10.33 16.65 -19.49
N ALA A 382 -11.11 16.28 -18.48
CA ALA A 382 -12.01 17.20 -17.79
C ALA A 382 -11.25 18.31 -17.05
N LEU A 383 -10.20 17.96 -16.30
CA LEU A 383 -9.31 18.89 -15.60
C LEU A 383 -8.67 19.86 -16.59
N THR A 384 -8.08 19.36 -17.67
CA THR A 384 -7.45 20.18 -18.72
C THR A 384 -8.45 21.17 -19.31
N ARG A 385 -9.67 20.71 -19.63
CA ARG A 385 -10.73 21.59 -20.14
C ARG A 385 -11.11 22.67 -19.13
N ASN A 386 -11.26 22.32 -17.85
CA ASN A 386 -11.65 23.25 -16.81
C ASN A 386 -10.55 24.29 -16.53
N PHE A 387 -9.30 23.86 -16.53
CA PHE A 387 -8.11 24.73 -16.44
C PHE A 387 -8.06 25.70 -17.62
N THR A 388 -8.19 25.20 -18.85
CA THR A 388 -8.27 26.05 -20.06
C THR A 388 -9.42 27.06 -19.97
N ASN A 389 -10.59 26.66 -19.45
CA ASN A 389 -11.72 27.58 -19.29
C ASN A 389 -11.45 28.72 -18.30
N ILE A 390 -10.84 28.44 -17.13
CA ILE A 390 -10.48 29.50 -16.17
C ILE A 390 -9.36 30.38 -16.70
N PHE A 391 -8.38 29.81 -17.41
CA PHE A 391 -7.32 30.55 -18.09
C PHE A 391 -7.91 31.57 -19.07
N LEU A 392 -8.78 31.13 -19.98
CA LEU A 392 -9.43 32.01 -20.96
C LEU A 392 -10.31 33.05 -20.27
N THR A 393 -10.98 32.71 -19.17
CA THR A 393 -11.80 33.65 -18.39
C THR A 393 -10.97 34.75 -17.76
N LYS A 394 -9.82 34.42 -17.17
CA LYS A 394 -8.88 35.39 -16.60
C LYS A 394 -8.25 36.27 -17.68
N LEU A 395 -7.79 35.67 -18.79
CA LEU A 395 -7.29 36.42 -19.95
C LEU A 395 -8.35 37.40 -20.47
N ARG A 396 -9.60 36.95 -20.66
CA ARG A 396 -10.72 37.80 -21.09
C ARG A 396 -10.92 38.96 -20.12
N THR A 397 -10.90 38.70 -18.82
CA THR A 397 -11.07 39.73 -17.78
C THR A 397 -10.00 40.80 -17.85
N LYS A 398 -8.74 40.43 -18.12
CA LYS A 398 -7.61 41.36 -18.26
C LYS A 398 -7.62 42.11 -19.59
N ALA A 399 -7.90 41.43 -20.70
CA ALA A 399 -7.87 42.01 -22.03
C ALA A 399 -9.11 42.86 -22.37
N GLN A 400 -10.29 42.50 -21.87
CA GLN A 400 -11.55 43.12 -22.28
C GLN A 400 -11.64 44.64 -21.98
N PRO A 401 -11.17 45.17 -20.84
CA PRO A 401 -11.15 46.61 -20.59
C PRO A 401 -10.29 47.38 -21.61
N LEU A 402 -9.17 46.79 -22.04
CA LEU A 402 -8.28 47.36 -23.05
C LEU A 402 -8.94 47.32 -24.43
N LEU A 403 -9.54 46.18 -24.79
CA LEU A 403 -10.27 46.00 -26.05
C LEU A 403 -11.47 46.96 -26.16
N LYS A 404 -12.27 47.13 -25.09
CA LYS A 404 -13.42 48.06 -25.07
C LYS A 404 -13.02 49.52 -25.30
N ARG A 405 -11.77 49.91 -25.01
CA ARG A 405 -11.26 51.27 -25.25
C ARG A 405 -11.02 51.57 -26.73
N ILE A 406 -10.83 50.56 -27.59
CA ILE A 406 -10.57 50.72 -29.03
C ILE A 406 -11.64 51.63 -29.65
N LEU A 407 -11.24 52.55 -30.52
CA LEU A 407 -12.09 53.60 -31.14
C LEU A 407 -12.78 54.60 -30.18
N THR A 408 -12.49 54.62 -28.88
CA THR A 408 -12.88 55.75 -28.03
C THR A 408 -12.05 57.01 -28.36
N LYS A 409 -12.58 58.21 -28.09
CA LYS A 409 -11.80 59.45 -28.18
C LYS A 409 -10.50 59.38 -27.36
N LYS A 410 -10.57 58.78 -26.16
CA LYS A 410 -9.41 58.54 -25.28
C LYS A 410 -8.37 57.64 -25.95
N TRP A 411 -8.78 56.56 -26.63
CA TRP A 411 -7.85 55.68 -27.35
C TRP A 411 -7.22 56.36 -28.56
N ILE A 412 -7.96 57.17 -29.32
CA ILE A 412 -7.40 57.91 -30.47
C ILE A 412 -6.38 58.97 -30.04
N LEU A 413 -6.69 59.70 -28.95
CA LEU A 413 -5.83 60.76 -28.42
C LEU A 413 -4.68 60.22 -27.56
N ALA A 414 -4.75 58.95 -27.14
CA ALA A 414 -3.68 58.34 -26.35
C ALA A 414 -2.40 58.22 -27.18
N THR A 415 -1.41 58.99 -26.79
CA THR A 415 0.00 58.90 -27.20
C THR A 415 0.77 57.82 -26.44
N GLU A 416 0.20 57.28 -25.36
CA GLU A 416 0.85 56.25 -24.54
C GLU A 416 0.65 54.83 -25.09
N ARG A 417 1.78 54.10 -25.10
CA ARG A 417 1.99 52.65 -25.22
C ARG A 417 0.96 51.85 -26.04
N PRO A 418 1.16 51.70 -27.36
CA PRO A 418 0.32 50.80 -28.20
C PRO A 418 0.42 49.32 -27.78
N ASP A 419 1.39 48.97 -26.94
CA ASP A 419 1.74 47.64 -26.46
C ASP A 419 0.92 47.16 -25.24
N LEU A 420 0.08 47.99 -24.61
CA LEU A 420 -0.62 47.58 -23.37
C LEU A 420 -1.49 46.32 -23.53
N LEU A 421 -2.19 46.18 -24.67
CA LEU A 421 -2.98 44.98 -24.95
C LEU A 421 -2.07 43.78 -25.22
N ALA A 422 -0.99 43.97 -25.98
CA ALA A 422 -0.01 42.91 -26.25
C ALA A 422 0.67 42.42 -24.96
N LEU A 423 1.03 43.33 -24.05
CA LEU A 423 1.61 42.99 -22.74
C LEU A 423 0.64 42.20 -21.88
N ALA A 424 -0.64 42.61 -21.82
CA ALA A 424 -1.66 41.91 -21.05
C ALA A 424 -1.95 40.50 -21.60
N VAL A 425 -1.82 40.30 -22.91
CA VAL A 425 -1.92 38.99 -23.55
C VAL A 425 -0.66 38.17 -23.28
N SER A 426 0.52 38.77 -23.41
CA SER A 426 1.84 38.12 -23.20
C SER A 426 1.96 37.50 -21.82
N GLN A 427 1.48 38.18 -20.77
CA GLN A 427 1.45 37.66 -19.39
C GLN A 427 0.75 36.30 -19.23
N PHE A 428 -0.05 35.90 -20.23
CA PHE A 428 -0.70 34.59 -20.28
C PHE A 428 -0.06 33.71 -21.35
N SER A 429 0.11 34.21 -22.56
CA SER A 429 0.54 33.40 -23.70
C SER A 429 2.02 32.98 -23.66
N GLU A 430 2.90 33.75 -23.00
CA GLU A 430 4.34 33.44 -22.93
C GLU A 430 4.63 32.11 -22.24
N HIS A 431 3.75 31.69 -21.34
CA HIS A 431 3.92 30.44 -20.60
C HIS A 431 3.45 29.21 -21.39
N LEU A 432 2.68 29.39 -22.46
CA LEU A 432 2.10 28.27 -23.23
C LEU A 432 3.16 27.50 -24.03
N GLN A 433 4.29 28.12 -24.36
CA GLN A 433 5.44 27.43 -24.96
C GLN A 433 6.04 26.35 -24.05
N HIS A 434 5.78 26.43 -22.75
CA HIS A 434 6.22 25.46 -21.75
C HIS A 434 5.17 24.39 -21.46
N MET A 435 4.07 24.38 -22.22
CA MET A 435 3.02 23.38 -22.16
C MET A 435 3.30 22.28 -23.18
N ARG A 436 2.89 21.05 -22.86
CA ARG A 436 3.02 19.92 -23.77
C ARG A 436 2.24 20.15 -25.08
N GLU A 437 2.86 19.80 -26.20
CA GLU A 437 2.23 19.74 -27.51
C GLU A 437 1.28 18.53 -27.65
N PRO A 438 0.12 18.66 -28.35
CA PRO A 438 -0.37 19.84 -29.07
C PRO A 438 -1.15 20.85 -28.20
N LEU A 439 -1.31 20.59 -26.90
CA LEU A 439 -2.20 21.36 -26.02
C LEU A 439 -1.78 22.83 -25.88
N GLY A 440 -0.46 23.07 -25.77
CA GLY A 440 0.10 24.42 -25.72
C GLY A 440 -0.27 25.23 -26.96
N GLN A 441 -0.02 24.66 -28.15
CA GLN A 441 -0.32 25.32 -29.40
C GLN A 441 -1.81 25.53 -29.64
N ASP A 442 -2.65 24.52 -29.36
CA ASP A 442 -4.10 24.65 -29.46
C ASP A 442 -4.63 25.80 -28.59
N LEU A 443 -4.16 25.91 -27.35
CA LEU A 443 -4.55 27.00 -26.45
C LEU A 443 -4.02 28.35 -26.93
N LEU A 444 -2.78 28.39 -27.45
CA LEU A 444 -2.19 29.61 -28.00
C LEU A 444 -2.97 30.11 -29.24
N HIS A 445 -3.46 29.19 -30.10
CA HIS A 445 -4.38 29.53 -31.19
C HIS A 445 -5.69 30.12 -30.69
N GLU A 446 -6.26 29.55 -29.63
CA GLU A 446 -7.48 30.10 -29.04
C GLU A 446 -7.28 31.51 -28.48
N VAL A 447 -6.13 31.78 -27.85
CA VAL A 447 -5.73 33.13 -27.41
C VAL A 447 -5.64 34.08 -28.60
N HIS A 448 -4.88 33.72 -29.63
CA HIS A 448 -4.68 34.54 -30.83
C HIS A 448 -6.02 34.87 -31.49
N LYS A 449 -6.85 33.85 -31.72
CA LYS A 449 -8.20 33.98 -32.30
C LYS A 449 -9.10 34.87 -31.45
N TYR A 450 -9.09 34.70 -30.13
CA TYR A 450 -9.90 35.53 -29.23
C TYR A 450 -9.54 37.01 -29.35
N VAL A 451 -8.24 37.34 -29.27
CA VAL A 451 -7.77 38.73 -29.29
C VAL A 451 -8.13 39.39 -30.61
N VAL A 452 -7.86 38.74 -31.74
CA VAL A 452 -8.17 39.29 -33.08
C VAL A 452 -9.67 39.45 -33.27
N LYS A 453 -10.47 38.42 -32.94
CA LYS A 453 -11.93 38.47 -33.05
C LYS A 453 -12.53 39.59 -32.22
N GLU A 454 -12.13 39.73 -30.96
CA GLU A 454 -12.68 40.78 -30.09
C GLU A 454 -12.19 42.16 -30.53
N TYR A 455 -10.95 42.31 -31.01
CA TYR A 455 -10.45 43.55 -31.59
C TYR A 455 -11.32 44.00 -32.77
N VAL A 456 -11.54 43.11 -33.75
CA VAL A 456 -12.41 43.35 -34.90
C VAL A 456 -13.83 43.69 -34.44
N THR A 457 -14.36 42.95 -33.47
CA THR A 457 -15.70 43.18 -32.90
C THR A 457 -15.83 44.58 -32.30
N GLN A 458 -14.79 45.13 -31.68
CA GLN A 458 -14.82 46.48 -31.12
C GLN A 458 -14.73 47.57 -32.19
N VAL A 459 -14.03 47.28 -33.29
CA VAL A 459 -13.85 48.20 -34.43
C VAL A 459 -15.14 48.34 -35.24
N ILE A 460 -15.84 47.24 -35.51
CA ILE A 460 -17.08 47.25 -36.32
C ILE A 460 -18.28 47.87 -35.58
N LYS A 461 -18.18 48.09 -34.26
CA LYS A 461 -19.27 48.69 -33.48
C LYS A 461 -19.49 50.15 -33.88
N PRO A 462 -20.73 50.58 -34.17
CA PRO A 462 -21.03 51.97 -34.47
C PRO A 462 -20.81 52.83 -33.23
N ARG A 463 -19.86 53.78 -33.28
CA ARG A 463 -19.59 54.71 -32.17
C ARG A 463 -19.92 56.16 -32.52
N TRP A 464 -19.28 56.72 -33.55
CA TRP A 464 -19.48 58.10 -33.99
C TRP A 464 -18.84 58.33 -35.37
N LYS A 465 -19.20 59.43 -36.05
CA LYS A 465 -18.64 59.79 -37.36
C LYS A 465 -17.25 60.42 -37.22
N MET A 466 -16.24 59.79 -37.82
CA MET A 466 -14.86 60.27 -37.80
C MET A 466 -14.56 61.16 -39.03
N ASN A 467 -13.80 62.23 -38.83
CA ASN A 467 -13.29 63.04 -39.94
C ASN A 467 -12.08 62.36 -40.61
N ARG A 468 -11.69 62.87 -41.78
CA ARG A 468 -10.56 62.38 -42.58
C ARG A 468 -9.28 62.12 -41.77
N GLU A 469 -8.84 63.14 -41.04
CA GLU A 469 -7.60 63.08 -40.27
C GLU A 469 -7.69 62.01 -39.16
N THR A 470 -8.83 61.92 -38.49
CA THR A 470 -9.09 60.91 -37.45
C THR A 470 -9.06 59.51 -38.03
N ARG A 471 -9.70 59.28 -39.19
CA ARG A 471 -9.69 57.96 -39.85
C ARG A 471 -8.27 57.50 -40.20
N GLN A 472 -7.42 58.40 -40.70
CA GLN A 472 -6.02 58.08 -40.98
C GLN A 472 -5.23 57.77 -39.69
N LYS A 473 -5.45 58.52 -38.61
CA LYS A 473 -4.84 58.23 -37.30
C LYS A 473 -5.27 56.87 -36.76
N VAL A 474 -6.57 56.54 -36.85
CA VAL A 474 -7.15 55.25 -36.43
C VAL A 474 -6.54 54.11 -37.23
N SER A 475 -6.52 54.22 -38.56
CA SER A 475 -5.94 53.23 -39.47
C SER A 475 -4.49 52.89 -39.10
N ARG A 476 -3.62 53.91 -38.98
CA ARG A 476 -2.21 53.71 -38.59
C ARG A 476 -2.06 53.07 -37.21
N LYS A 477 -2.88 53.49 -36.24
CA LYS A 477 -2.82 52.97 -34.88
C LYS A 477 -3.27 51.50 -34.82
N MET A 478 -4.34 51.16 -35.53
CA MET A 478 -4.81 49.77 -35.64
C MET A 478 -3.73 48.86 -36.23
N SER A 479 -3.10 49.26 -37.34
CA SER A 479 -2.03 48.45 -37.94
C SER A 479 -0.81 48.30 -37.05
N LEU A 480 -0.45 49.34 -36.29
CA LEU A 480 0.65 49.24 -35.33
C LEU A 480 0.32 48.27 -34.18
N GLU A 481 -0.86 48.39 -33.59
CA GLU A 481 -1.31 47.48 -32.52
C GLU A 481 -1.46 46.03 -33.02
N ALA A 482 -2.05 45.83 -34.20
CA ALA A 482 -2.20 44.51 -34.83
C ALA A 482 -0.84 43.84 -35.04
N LYS A 483 0.12 44.55 -35.62
CA LYS A 483 1.48 44.05 -35.81
C LYS A 483 2.15 43.71 -34.48
N THR A 484 1.93 44.53 -33.44
CA THR A 484 2.55 44.31 -32.12
C THR A 484 2.00 43.05 -31.46
N ILE A 485 0.67 42.89 -31.44
CA ILE A 485 0.00 41.72 -30.88
C ILE A 485 0.40 40.45 -31.63
N HIS A 486 0.40 40.51 -32.97
CA HIS A 486 0.75 39.37 -33.79
C HIS A 486 2.20 38.94 -33.58
N ASN A 487 3.15 39.88 -33.66
CA ASN A 487 4.57 39.57 -33.44
C ASN A 487 4.80 38.90 -32.08
N VAL A 488 4.19 39.40 -31.00
CA VAL A 488 4.30 38.79 -29.67
C VAL A 488 3.82 37.35 -29.65
N LEU A 489 2.68 37.05 -30.29
CA LEU A 489 2.12 35.69 -30.30
C LEU A 489 2.89 34.74 -31.21
N ILE A 490 3.41 35.21 -32.34
CA ILE A 490 4.30 34.42 -33.22
C ILE A 490 5.63 34.13 -32.53
N ASP A 491 6.24 35.14 -31.88
CA ASP A 491 7.47 34.97 -31.12
C ASP A 491 7.31 33.94 -29.98
N GLN A 492 6.08 33.74 -29.50
CA GLN A 492 5.71 32.75 -28.49
C GLN A 492 5.28 31.39 -29.07
N GLY A 493 5.38 31.21 -30.39
CA GLY A 493 5.16 29.92 -31.07
C GLY A 493 3.85 29.78 -31.83
N SER A 494 2.98 30.80 -31.85
CA SER A 494 1.73 30.73 -32.63
C SER A 494 2.05 30.59 -34.11
N ASP A 495 1.39 29.67 -34.81
CA ASP A 495 1.49 29.52 -36.27
C ASP A 495 0.22 29.99 -37.00
N ALA A 496 -0.67 30.71 -36.30
CA ALA A 496 -1.93 31.21 -36.83
C ALA A 496 -1.75 32.47 -37.70
N ASP A 497 -0.83 32.42 -38.66
CA ASP A 497 -0.46 33.50 -39.58
C ASP A 497 -1.65 34.05 -40.37
N TRP A 498 -2.64 33.20 -40.63
CA TRP A 498 -3.87 33.57 -41.32
C TRP A 498 -4.69 34.64 -40.57
N LEU A 499 -4.44 34.86 -39.28
CA LEU A 499 -5.11 35.92 -38.50
C LEU A 499 -4.47 37.31 -38.68
N LEU A 500 -3.23 37.39 -39.20
CA LEU A 500 -2.48 38.64 -39.32
C LEU A 500 -3.21 39.70 -40.18
N PRO A 501 -3.67 39.38 -41.41
CA PRO A 501 -4.27 40.38 -42.28
C PRO A 501 -5.60 40.96 -41.78
N ALA A 502 -6.30 40.30 -40.86
CA ALA A 502 -7.68 40.62 -40.49
C ALA A 502 -7.87 42.07 -40.01
N ILE A 503 -7.05 42.51 -39.07
CA ILE A 503 -7.15 43.87 -38.52
C ILE A 503 -6.61 44.90 -39.53
N ASP A 504 -5.58 44.55 -40.29
CA ASP A 504 -4.94 45.43 -41.29
C ASP A 504 -5.85 45.71 -42.50
N HIS A 505 -6.61 44.73 -42.95
CA HIS A 505 -7.63 44.92 -43.98
C HIS A 505 -8.67 45.94 -43.53
N ILE A 506 -9.18 45.80 -42.30
CA ILE A 506 -10.17 46.73 -41.74
C ILE A 506 -9.55 48.12 -41.51
N ALA A 507 -8.31 48.18 -41.04
CA ALA A 507 -7.57 49.43 -40.89
C ALA A 507 -7.41 50.17 -42.23
N SER A 508 -7.11 49.43 -43.31
CA SER A 508 -6.97 49.97 -44.68
C SER A 508 -8.29 50.51 -45.20
N ILE A 509 -9.40 49.80 -44.96
CA ILE A 509 -10.75 50.27 -45.29
C ILE A 509 -11.10 51.57 -44.56
N ILE A 510 -10.83 51.66 -43.25
CA ILE A 510 -11.15 52.84 -42.43
C ILE A 510 -10.37 54.07 -42.90
N GLY A 511 -9.08 53.91 -43.22
CA GLY A 511 -8.18 55.00 -43.60
C GLY A 511 -8.41 55.56 -45.02
N GLU A 512 -9.05 54.79 -45.91
CA GLU A 512 -9.18 55.12 -47.33
C GLU A 512 -10.38 56.04 -47.64
N GLU A 513 -10.24 56.84 -48.70
CA GLU A 513 -11.20 57.87 -49.11
C GLU A 513 -11.80 57.59 -50.48
N LYS A 514 -11.01 56.98 -51.37
CA LYS A 514 -11.43 56.69 -52.73
C LYS A 514 -12.34 55.48 -52.70
N LYS A 515 -13.60 55.68 -53.09
CA LYS A 515 -14.64 54.63 -53.14
C LYS A 515 -14.18 53.37 -53.89
N ASP A 516 -13.44 53.54 -54.99
CA ASP A 516 -12.93 52.42 -55.79
C ASP A 516 -11.87 51.60 -55.05
N LYS A 517 -11.01 52.26 -54.25
CA LYS A 517 -10.02 51.58 -53.41
C LYS A 517 -10.65 50.91 -52.20
N ILE A 518 -11.68 51.52 -51.60
CA ILE A 518 -12.45 50.86 -50.52
C ILE A 518 -13.05 49.55 -51.03
N LYS A 519 -13.64 49.53 -52.23
CA LYS A 519 -14.16 48.30 -52.85
C LYS A 519 -13.08 47.24 -53.06
N ALA A 520 -11.86 47.66 -53.44
CA ALA A 520 -10.73 46.74 -53.59
C ALA A 520 -10.34 46.11 -52.25
N TYR A 521 -10.14 46.91 -51.20
CA TYR A 521 -9.83 46.38 -49.86
C TYR A 521 -10.94 45.50 -49.27
N VAL A 522 -12.22 45.82 -49.52
CA VAL A 522 -13.33 44.95 -49.12
C VAL A 522 -13.27 43.62 -49.87
N LYS A 523 -12.94 43.64 -51.16
CA LYS A 523 -12.78 42.41 -51.95
C LYS A 523 -11.64 41.54 -51.41
N GLU A 524 -10.49 42.14 -51.10
CA GLU A 524 -9.34 41.45 -50.49
C GLU A 524 -9.72 40.83 -49.13
N LEU A 525 -10.38 41.60 -48.26
CA LEU A 525 -10.89 41.08 -46.98
C LEU A 525 -11.81 39.86 -47.15
N CYS A 526 -12.77 39.91 -48.09
CA CYS A 526 -13.69 38.80 -48.34
C CYS A 526 -13.02 37.60 -49.04
N GLN A 527 -11.87 37.80 -49.70
CA GLN A 527 -11.09 36.71 -50.28
C GLN A 527 -10.34 35.95 -49.19
N ASP A 528 -9.72 36.67 -48.25
CA ASP A 528 -8.97 36.07 -47.15
C ASP A 528 -9.89 35.51 -46.04
N TYR A 529 -11.06 36.14 -45.83
CA TYR A 529 -12.05 35.76 -44.81
C TYR A 529 -13.45 35.64 -45.44
N PRO A 530 -13.77 34.51 -46.09
CA PRO A 530 -15.03 34.32 -46.81
C PRO A 530 -16.26 34.22 -45.90
N ASP A 531 -16.07 34.09 -44.59
CA ASP A 531 -17.12 34.10 -43.58
C ASP A 531 -17.62 35.52 -43.24
N ILE A 532 -16.90 36.57 -43.66
CA ILE A 532 -17.31 37.97 -43.53
C ILE A 532 -18.38 38.29 -44.57
N ARG A 533 -19.55 38.74 -44.09
CA ARG A 533 -20.75 39.03 -44.89
C ARG A 533 -20.98 40.51 -45.16
#